data_AF-A0A8G2CA85-F1
#
_entry.id   AF-A0A8G2CA85-F1
#
_cell.length_a   1.000
_cell.length_b   1.000
_cell.length_c   1.000
_cell.angle_alpha   90.00
_cell.angle_beta   90.00
_cell.angle_gamma   90.00
#
_symmetry.space_group_name_H-M   'P 1'
#
loop_
_entity.id
_entity.type
_entity.pdbx_description
1 polymer ?
#
loop_
_entity_poly.entity_id
_entity_poly.type
_entity_poly.pdbx_seq_one_letter_code
_entity_poly.pdbx_strand_id
1 'polypeptide(L)'
;MSGVSLDKIKIFIELGVIIVSSYFMANACFALFFAEQSVPTKYAPRNVTSTAISERRAALSSFELIEQRNLLKVKNVPPAPERNNSVNSITQQALSVSQRGFYLLGTICAETPSKSWAIVLYKNKQSLYRYGSTIGGWKITDVKRREIILQRGKVKERLLIDAKSTKNITGNPKELIVARSYVKNKLKDVSKVASSVRIVPQTRGKTRGLYVQSLQTQSFLYDMGLRKGDLLIKANGTPLTSFGDAASLMSMLEKNDVSLNIIRNGKSQTLTFRLK
;
A
#
# COMPACT_ATOMS: atom_id res chain seq x y z
N MET A 1 -45.98 -50.37 15.63
CA MET A 1 -44.73 -50.30 14.86
C MET A 1 -45.10 -50.21 13.39
N SER A 2 -45.05 -49.01 12.81
CA SER A 2 -45.54 -48.73 11.45
C SER A 2 -44.55 -49.25 10.41
N GLY A 3 -44.94 -50.29 9.66
CA GLY A 3 -44.18 -50.77 8.52
C GLY A 3 -44.12 -49.70 7.43
N VAL A 4 -42.92 -49.25 7.09
CA VAL A 4 -42.70 -48.36 5.96
C VAL A 4 -43.04 -49.14 4.69
N SER A 5 -44.01 -48.65 3.92
CA SER A 5 -44.44 -49.30 2.68
C SER A 5 -43.30 -49.34 1.67
N LEU A 6 -43.10 -50.50 1.04
CA LEU A 6 -42.06 -50.75 0.04
C LEU A 6 -42.04 -49.71 -1.09
N ASP A 7 -43.21 -49.16 -1.45
CA ASP A 7 -43.32 -48.13 -2.49
C ASP A 7 -42.69 -46.79 -2.07
N LYS A 8 -42.76 -46.43 -0.79
CA LYS A 8 -42.10 -45.22 -0.28
C LYS A 8 -40.58 -45.40 -0.32
N ILE A 9 -40.09 -46.59 -0.01
CA ILE A 9 -38.65 -46.92 -0.05
C ILE A 9 -38.13 -46.79 -1.49
N LYS A 10 -38.87 -47.28 -2.49
CA LYS A 10 -38.50 -47.11 -3.91
C LYS A 10 -38.39 -45.64 -4.32
N ILE A 11 -39.37 -44.82 -3.93
CA ILE A 11 -39.35 -43.38 -4.21
C ILE A 11 -38.12 -42.72 -3.56
N PHE A 12 -37.78 -43.06 -2.31
CA PHE A 12 -36.58 -42.52 -1.66
C PHE A 12 -35.28 -42.95 -2.34
N ILE A 13 -35.21 -44.18 -2.86
CA ILE A 13 -34.04 -44.66 -3.62
C ILE A 13 -33.92 -43.90 -4.94
N GLU A 14 -35.01 -43.73 -5.70
CA GLU A 14 -35.00 -42.98 -6.96
C GLU A 14 -34.59 -41.51 -6.74
N LEU A 15 -35.12 -40.87 -5.70
CA LEU A 15 -34.78 -39.48 -5.36
C LEU A 15 -33.31 -39.35 -4.93
N GLY A 16 -32.79 -40.34 -4.20
CA GLY A 16 -31.37 -40.41 -3.85
C GLY A 16 -30.46 -40.52 -5.08
N VAL A 17 -30.82 -41.36 -6.06
CA VAL A 17 -30.06 -41.52 -7.31
C VAL A 17 -30.03 -40.22 -8.11
N ILE A 18 -31.16 -39.50 -8.19
CA ILE A 18 -31.23 -38.21 -8.90
C ILE A 18 -30.33 -37.16 -8.25
N ILE A 19 -30.29 -37.08 -6.91
CA ILE A 19 -29.43 -36.13 -6.19
C ILE A 19 -27.96 -36.44 -6.44
N VAL A 20 -27.56 -37.72 -6.36
CA VAL A 20 -26.17 -38.15 -6.59
C VAL A 20 -25.75 -37.87 -8.04
N SER A 21 -26.62 -38.15 -9.01
CA SER A 21 -26.39 -37.86 -10.43
C SER A 21 -26.23 -36.36 -10.68
N SER A 22 -27.12 -35.54 -10.11
CA SER A 22 -27.05 -34.08 -10.23
C SER A 22 -25.76 -33.50 -9.62
N TYR A 23 -25.33 -34.01 -8.47
CA TYR A 23 -24.08 -33.60 -7.84
C TYR A 23 -22.85 -33.92 -8.72
N PHE A 24 -22.78 -35.13 -9.28
CA PHE A 24 -21.69 -35.52 -10.17
C PHE A 24 -21.68 -34.70 -11.46
N MET A 25 -22.86 -34.44 -12.04
CA MET A 25 -23.00 -33.62 -13.24
C MET A 25 -22.54 -32.18 -13.00
N ALA A 26 -22.92 -31.58 -11.87
CA ALA A 26 -22.49 -30.23 -11.49
C ALA A 26 -20.98 -30.15 -11.28
N ASN A 27 -20.38 -31.16 -10.62
CA ASN A 27 -18.94 -31.22 -10.39
C ASN A 27 -18.17 -31.39 -11.72
N ALA A 28 -18.66 -32.23 -12.62
CA ALA A 28 -18.08 -32.39 -13.96
C ALA A 28 -18.20 -31.11 -14.80
N CYS A 29 -19.36 -30.43 -14.75
CA CYS A 29 -19.58 -29.17 -15.45
C CYS A 29 -18.66 -28.06 -14.91
N PHE A 30 -18.50 -27.98 -13.59
CA PHE A 30 -17.56 -27.04 -12.96
C PHE A 30 -16.12 -27.34 -13.38
N ALA A 31 -15.71 -28.60 -13.39
CA ALA A 31 -14.37 -29.00 -13.83
C ALA A 31 -14.13 -28.69 -15.31
N LEU A 32 -15.14 -28.79 -16.20
CA LEU A 32 -14.97 -28.49 -17.62
C LEU A 32 -14.99 -26.99 -17.92
N PHE A 33 -15.83 -26.20 -17.26
CA PHE A 33 -15.97 -24.76 -17.52
C PHE A 33 -14.99 -23.89 -16.71
N PHE A 34 -14.63 -24.29 -15.49
CA PHE A 34 -13.68 -23.56 -14.63
C PHE A 34 -12.28 -24.19 -14.59
N ALA A 35 -12.02 -25.25 -15.36
CA ALA A 35 -10.66 -25.52 -15.84
C ALA A 35 -10.27 -24.48 -16.90
N GLU A 36 -10.30 -23.21 -16.51
CA GLU A 36 -9.61 -22.18 -17.26
C GLU A 36 -8.13 -22.56 -17.28
N GLN A 37 -7.69 -22.91 -18.48
CA GLN A 37 -6.35 -22.88 -19.01
C GLN A 37 -5.32 -22.31 -18.03
N SER A 38 -4.79 -23.18 -17.15
CA SER A 38 -3.44 -23.00 -16.68
C SER A 38 -2.55 -23.21 -17.91
N VAL A 39 -2.39 -22.18 -18.73
CA VAL A 39 -1.28 -22.14 -19.69
C VAL A 39 -0.06 -22.38 -18.83
N PRO A 40 0.65 -23.53 -18.94
CA PRO A 40 1.86 -23.70 -18.19
C PRO A 40 2.75 -22.56 -18.65
N THR A 41 3.08 -21.64 -17.74
CA THR A 41 4.17 -20.73 -18.01
C THR A 41 5.35 -21.63 -18.37
N LYS A 42 5.83 -21.53 -19.62
CA LYS A 42 7.12 -22.08 -20.05
C LYS A 42 8.26 -21.35 -19.33
N TYR A 43 8.21 -21.30 -18.00
CA TYR A 43 9.37 -21.15 -17.17
C TYR A 43 9.68 -22.55 -16.68
N ALA A 44 10.36 -23.31 -17.54
CA ALA A 44 11.20 -24.38 -17.03
C ALA A 44 12.20 -23.69 -16.08
N PRO A 45 12.21 -24.00 -14.77
CA PRO A 45 13.38 -23.67 -13.99
C PRO A 45 14.53 -24.41 -14.67
N ARG A 46 15.43 -23.68 -15.32
CA ARG A 46 16.74 -24.23 -15.62
C ARG A 46 17.29 -24.61 -14.26
N ASN A 47 17.27 -25.91 -13.95
CA ASN A 47 18.03 -26.45 -12.86
C ASN A 47 19.48 -26.12 -13.20
N VAL A 48 19.95 -24.98 -12.72
CA VAL A 48 21.35 -24.67 -12.69
C VAL A 48 21.86 -25.62 -11.63
N THR A 49 22.27 -26.80 -12.08
CA THR A 49 23.19 -27.64 -11.31
C THR A 49 24.23 -26.68 -10.77
N SER A 50 24.29 -26.59 -9.45
CA SER A 50 25.26 -25.80 -8.71
C SER A 50 26.66 -26.42 -8.92
N THR A 51 27.14 -26.37 -10.14
CA THR A 51 28.55 -26.53 -10.46
C THR A 51 29.15 -25.16 -10.24
N ALA A 52 29.69 -24.95 -9.03
CA ALA A 52 30.58 -23.87 -8.61
C ALA A 52 30.80 -22.76 -9.66
N ILE A 53 29.81 -21.87 -9.84
CA ILE A 53 30.09 -20.58 -10.47
C ILE A 53 30.67 -19.72 -9.37
N SER A 54 32.00 -19.82 -9.23
CA SER A 54 32.80 -18.74 -8.68
C SER A 54 32.35 -17.47 -9.40
N GLU A 55 31.64 -16.59 -8.69
CA GLU A 55 31.30 -15.26 -9.15
C GLU A 55 32.61 -14.52 -9.42
N ARG A 56 33.14 -14.65 -10.64
CA ARG A 56 34.04 -13.64 -11.18
C ARG A 56 33.15 -12.43 -11.38
N ARG A 57 33.02 -11.60 -10.34
CA ARG A 57 32.43 -10.27 -10.45
C ARG A 57 33.13 -9.60 -11.63
N ALA A 58 32.41 -9.45 -12.74
CA ALA A 58 32.96 -8.80 -13.91
C ALA A 58 33.41 -7.40 -13.47
N ALA A 59 34.69 -7.08 -13.68
CA ALA A 59 35.23 -5.78 -13.32
C ALA A 59 34.41 -4.70 -14.04
N LEU A 60 34.19 -3.55 -13.39
CA LEU A 60 33.38 -2.46 -13.95
C LEU A 60 33.88 -1.98 -15.33
N SER A 61 35.16 -2.22 -15.65
CA SER A 61 35.75 -1.98 -16.99
C SER A 61 35.10 -2.78 -18.11
N SER A 62 34.53 -3.95 -17.84
CA SER A 62 33.83 -4.76 -18.86
C SER A 62 32.57 -4.10 -19.41
N PHE A 63 32.05 -3.08 -18.71
CA PHE A 63 30.87 -2.30 -19.14
C PHE A 63 31.25 -0.97 -19.81
N GLU A 64 32.53 -0.64 -19.96
CA GLU A 64 33.01 0.62 -20.56
C GLU A 64 32.56 0.78 -22.03
N LEU A 65 32.45 -0.34 -22.76
CA LEU A 65 31.89 -0.38 -24.12
C LEU A 65 30.45 0.11 -24.22
N ILE A 66 29.65 0.01 -23.14
CA ILE A 66 28.26 0.51 -23.09
C ILE A 66 28.24 2.02 -22.98
N GLU A 67 29.15 2.59 -22.18
CA GLU A 67 29.32 4.04 -22.03
C GLU A 67 29.83 4.67 -23.33
N GLN A 68 30.88 4.08 -23.94
CA GLN A 68 31.46 4.56 -25.19
C GLN A 68 30.48 4.55 -26.36
N ARG A 69 29.61 3.53 -26.45
CA ARG A 69 28.65 3.43 -27.55
C ARG A 69 27.43 4.31 -27.38
N ASN A 70 27.27 4.99 -26.25
CA ASN A 70 26.14 5.87 -25.92
C ASN A 70 24.82 5.32 -26.48
N LEU A 71 24.53 4.04 -26.17
CA LEU A 71 23.43 3.28 -26.79
C LEU A 71 22.05 3.91 -26.56
N LEU A 72 21.95 4.81 -25.57
CA LEU A 72 20.74 5.51 -25.16
C LEU A 72 20.68 6.95 -25.70
N LYS A 73 21.67 7.39 -26.48
CA LYS A 73 21.81 8.75 -27.02
C LYS A 73 21.63 9.84 -25.96
N VAL A 74 22.09 9.59 -24.74
CA VAL A 74 21.99 10.55 -23.63
C VAL A 74 23.15 11.53 -23.75
N LYS A 75 22.88 12.83 -23.61
CA LYS A 75 23.94 13.83 -23.49
C LYS A 75 24.59 13.67 -22.12
N ASN A 76 25.68 12.89 -22.04
CA ASN A 76 26.51 12.75 -20.84
C ASN A 76 27.42 13.97 -20.68
N VAL A 77 26.85 15.17 -20.71
CA VAL A 77 27.57 16.37 -20.26
C VAL A 77 27.39 16.39 -18.74
N PRO A 78 28.44 16.17 -17.93
CA PRO A 78 28.32 16.36 -16.50
C PRO A 78 27.85 17.80 -16.26
N PRO A 79 26.79 18.03 -15.47
CA PRO A 79 26.39 19.38 -15.13
C PRO A 79 27.61 20.09 -14.56
N ALA A 80 27.91 21.28 -15.09
CA ALA A 80 29.03 22.07 -14.60
C ALA A 80 28.95 22.15 -13.07
N PRO A 81 30.06 21.97 -12.34
CA PRO A 81 30.03 22.07 -10.88
C PRO A 81 29.48 23.45 -10.53
N GLU A 82 28.28 23.48 -9.95
CA GLU A 82 27.72 24.70 -9.39
C GLU A 82 28.71 25.17 -8.33
N ARG A 83 29.39 26.29 -8.62
CA ARG A 83 30.21 26.98 -7.63
C ARG A 83 29.29 27.29 -6.45
N ASN A 84 29.57 26.65 -5.31
CA ASN A 84 29.01 26.96 -4.01
C ASN A 84 29.41 28.39 -3.61
N ASN A 85 28.69 29.38 -4.14
CA ASN A 85 28.64 30.70 -3.55
C ASN A 85 27.56 30.65 -2.48
N SER A 86 28.01 30.50 -1.23
CA SER A 86 27.20 30.69 -0.05
C SER A 86 26.53 32.07 -0.08
N VAL A 87 25.24 32.06 0.26
CA VAL A 87 24.44 33.20 0.73
C VAL A 87 24.22 34.32 -0.28
N ASN A 88 23.11 34.25 -1.00
CA ASN A 88 22.25 35.40 -1.28
C ASN A 88 20.80 34.93 -1.34
N SER A 89 20.21 34.81 -0.15
CA SER A 89 18.75 34.86 0.00
C SER A 89 18.25 36.23 -0.45
N ILE A 90 16.99 36.27 -0.93
CA ILE A 90 16.18 37.45 -1.30
C ILE A 90 16.43 37.82 -2.79
N THR A 91 15.56 37.56 -3.79
CA THR A 91 14.09 37.63 -3.84
C THR A 91 13.57 36.78 -5.00
N GLN A 92 13.24 35.52 -4.79
CA GLN A 92 12.15 34.88 -5.54
C GLN A 92 11.10 34.53 -4.52
N GLN A 93 10.08 35.38 -4.47
CA GLN A 93 8.99 35.39 -3.51
C GLN A 93 8.45 33.97 -3.31
N ALA A 94 8.96 33.30 -2.27
CA ALA A 94 8.65 31.93 -1.95
C ALA A 94 7.20 31.90 -1.46
N LEU A 95 6.29 31.66 -2.39
CA LEU A 95 4.86 31.51 -2.17
C LEU A 95 4.64 30.60 -0.96
N SER A 96 3.90 31.10 0.04
CA SER A 96 3.64 30.39 1.29
C SER A 96 2.90 29.07 1.02
N VAL A 97 3.28 28.01 1.73
CA VAL A 97 2.65 26.69 1.60
C VAL A 97 1.26 26.74 2.22
N SER A 98 0.23 26.35 1.47
CA SER A 98 -1.16 26.38 1.95
C SER A 98 -1.41 25.27 2.95
N GLN A 99 -1.78 25.61 4.18
CA GLN A 99 -2.20 24.67 5.24
C GLN A 99 -3.72 24.61 5.43
N ARG A 100 -4.49 25.21 4.51
CA ARG A 100 -5.90 25.57 4.69
C ARG A 100 -6.90 24.40 4.53
N GLY A 101 -6.46 23.16 4.73
CA GLY A 101 -7.31 21.96 4.64
C GLY A 101 -7.61 21.51 3.20
N PHE A 102 -6.89 22.03 2.21
CA PHE A 102 -6.83 21.45 0.88
C PHE A 102 -5.74 20.37 0.87
N TYR A 103 -6.03 19.20 0.29
CA TYR A 103 -5.01 18.18 0.08
C TYR A 103 -4.89 17.88 -1.40
N LEU A 104 -3.70 18.11 -1.95
CA LEU A 104 -3.36 17.69 -3.30
C LEU A 104 -3.03 16.19 -3.27
N LEU A 105 -3.87 15.39 -3.91
CA LEU A 105 -3.69 13.94 -4.00
C LEU A 105 -2.86 13.54 -5.21
N GLY A 106 -2.90 14.34 -6.28
CA GLY A 106 -2.19 14.05 -7.52
C GLY A 106 -2.28 15.18 -8.53
N THR A 107 -1.34 15.20 -9.46
CA THR A 107 -1.34 16.10 -10.62
C THR A 107 -1.09 15.28 -11.88
N ILE A 108 -1.85 15.58 -12.92
CA ILE A 108 -1.66 15.04 -14.26
C ILE A 108 -1.14 16.21 -15.10
N CYS A 109 0.16 16.20 -15.37
CA CYS A 109 0.81 17.23 -16.17
C CYS A 109 0.79 16.80 -17.64
N ALA A 110 0.27 17.68 -18.50
CA ALA A 110 0.34 17.53 -19.95
C ALA A 110 1.43 18.46 -20.51
N GLU A 111 1.92 18.19 -21.72
CA GLU A 111 2.90 19.05 -22.42
C GLU A 111 2.39 20.50 -22.56
N THR A 112 1.08 20.68 -22.65
CA THR A 112 0.42 21.98 -22.61
C THR A 112 -0.16 22.25 -21.21
N PRO A 113 0.21 23.38 -20.56
CA PRO A 113 -0.30 23.72 -19.22
C PRO A 113 -1.84 23.73 -19.12
N SER A 114 -2.52 24.12 -20.20
CA SER A 114 -3.98 24.16 -20.31
C SER A 114 -4.66 22.78 -20.24
N LYS A 115 -3.93 21.70 -20.54
CA LYS A 115 -4.41 20.31 -20.44
C LYS A 115 -4.02 19.65 -19.11
N SER A 116 -3.44 20.40 -18.17
CA SER A 116 -3.05 19.85 -16.88
C SER A 116 -4.23 19.80 -15.90
N TRP A 117 -4.27 18.74 -15.11
CA TRP A 117 -5.28 18.49 -14.09
C TRP A 117 -4.67 18.28 -12.71
N ALA A 118 -5.43 18.62 -11.68
CA ALA A 118 -5.10 18.41 -10.28
C ALA A 118 -6.25 17.67 -9.59
N ILE A 119 -5.91 16.61 -8.86
CA ILE A 119 -6.85 15.87 -8.02
C ILE A 119 -6.73 16.45 -6.61
N VAL A 120 -7.78 17.14 -6.17
CA VAL A 120 -7.78 17.83 -4.87
C VAL A 120 -8.91 17.29 -4.01
N LEU A 121 -8.58 17.03 -2.74
CA LEU A 121 -9.53 16.70 -1.69
C LEU A 121 -9.90 17.99 -0.95
N TYR A 122 -11.18 18.35 -1.02
CA TYR A 122 -11.74 19.51 -0.32
C TYR A 122 -13.01 19.11 0.41
N LYS A 123 -13.13 19.44 1.72
CA LYS A 123 -14.26 19.03 2.58
C LYS A 123 -14.56 17.52 2.51
N ASN A 124 -13.51 16.70 2.48
CA ASN A 124 -13.60 15.24 2.35
C ASN A 124 -14.20 14.71 1.03
N LYS A 125 -14.39 15.57 0.02
CA LYS A 125 -14.79 15.18 -1.34
C LYS A 125 -13.60 15.31 -2.28
N GLN A 126 -13.27 14.21 -2.98
CA GLN A 126 -12.24 14.21 -4.02
C GLN A 126 -12.85 14.77 -5.31
N SER A 127 -12.16 15.69 -5.97
CA SER A 127 -12.61 16.25 -7.24
C SER A 127 -11.41 16.57 -8.15
N LEU A 128 -11.64 16.41 -9.45
CA LEU A 128 -10.67 16.74 -10.48
C LEU A 128 -10.86 18.21 -10.89
N TYR A 129 -9.77 18.96 -10.90
CA TYR A 129 -9.75 20.37 -11.22
C TYR A 129 -8.79 20.62 -12.37
N ARG A 130 -9.23 21.39 -13.38
CA ARG A 130 -8.40 21.77 -14.52
C ARG A 130 -7.58 23.03 -14.20
N TYR A 131 -6.48 23.23 -14.91
CA TYR A 131 -5.80 24.51 -14.97
C TYR A 131 -6.80 25.67 -15.17
N GLY A 132 -6.69 26.71 -14.35
CA GLY A 132 -7.58 27.88 -14.37
C GLY A 132 -8.91 27.72 -13.62
N SER A 133 -9.24 26.53 -13.12
CA SER A 133 -10.46 26.31 -12.33
C SER A 133 -10.33 26.81 -10.88
N THR A 134 -11.47 26.98 -10.20
CA THR A 134 -11.53 27.55 -8.85
C THR A 134 -11.92 26.49 -7.82
N ILE A 135 -11.16 26.40 -6.72
CA ILE A 135 -11.39 25.51 -5.57
C ILE A 135 -11.61 26.38 -4.34
N GLY A 136 -12.81 26.37 -3.75
CA GLY A 136 -13.08 27.08 -2.49
C GLY A 136 -12.72 28.59 -2.52
N GLY A 137 -12.84 29.22 -3.70
CA GLY A 137 -12.48 30.64 -3.92
C GLY A 137 -11.03 30.89 -4.32
N TRP A 138 -10.21 29.85 -4.52
CA TRP A 138 -8.83 29.93 -5.01
C TRP A 138 -8.73 29.43 -6.44
N LYS A 139 -8.15 30.24 -7.33
CA LYS A 139 -7.92 29.88 -8.73
C LYS A 139 -6.61 29.12 -8.87
N ILE A 140 -6.61 28.04 -9.64
CA ILE A 140 -5.38 27.30 -9.97
C ILE A 140 -4.68 28.02 -11.11
N THR A 141 -3.54 28.63 -10.82
CA THR A 141 -2.75 29.40 -11.79
C THR A 141 -1.66 28.57 -12.43
N ASP A 142 -1.20 27.50 -11.76
CA ASP A 142 -0.16 26.61 -12.29
C ASP A 142 -0.31 25.20 -11.71
N VAL A 143 0.02 24.20 -12.52
CA VAL A 143 -0.04 22.77 -12.15
C VAL A 143 1.29 22.13 -12.50
N LYS A 144 2.14 21.96 -11.49
CA LYS A 144 3.43 21.27 -11.61
C LYS A 144 3.32 19.85 -11.07
N ARG A 145 4.32 19.03 -11.41
CA ARG A 145 4.35 17.58 -11.09
C ARG A 145 4.11 17.22 -9.62
N ARG A 146 4.43 18.12 -8.69
CA ARG A 146 4.32 17.87 -7.24
C ARG A 146 3.65 19.01 -6.49
N GLU A 147 3.21 20.06 -7.19
CA GLU A 147 2.65 21.24 -6.55
C GLU A 147 1.66 21.94 -7.48
N ILE A 148 0.62 22.53 -6.89
CA ILE A 148 -0.25 23.46 -7.61
C ILE A 148 -0.09 24.84 -7.00
N ILE A 149 -0.14 25.87 -7.84
CA ILE A 149 -0.15 27.27 -7.39
C ILE A 149 -1.60 27.74 -7.37
N LEU A 150 -2.04 28.13 -6.19
CA LEU A 150 -3.37 28.66 -5.92
C LEU A 150 -3.26 30.19 -5.78
N GLN A 151 -4.23 30.92 -6.33
CA GLN A 151 -4.30 32.37 -6.25
C GLN A 151 -5.68 32.84 -5.81
N ARG A 152 -5.72 33.76 -4.85
CA ARG A 152 -6.94 34.47 -4.44
C ARG A 152 -6.60 35.95 -4.25
N GLY A 153 -7.08 36.78 -5.18
CA GLY A 153 -6.70 38.20 -5.23
C GLY A 153 -5.21 38.38 -5.52
N LYS A 154 -4.50 39.12 -4.64
CA LYS A 154 -3.04 39.35 -4.70
C LYS A 154 -2.21 38.24 -4.01
N VAL A 155 -2.85 37.34 -3.26
CA VAL A 155 -2.16 36.28 -2.53
C VAL A 155 -2.06 35.04 -3.40
N LYS A 156 -0.85 34.52 -3.56
CA LYS A 156 -0.55 33.25 -4.22
C LYS A 156 0.04 32.30 -3.17
N GLU A 157 -0.47 31.07 -3.12
CA GLU A 157 -0.03 30.01 -2.21
C GLU A 157 0.35 28.76 -3.01
N ARG A 158 1.35 28.02 -2.54
CA ARG A 158 1.71 26.71 -3.11
C ARG A 158 1.04 25.60 -2.32
N LEU A 159 0.40 24.67 -3.02
CA LEU A 159 -0.11 23.45 -2.41
C LEU A 159 0.72 22.27 -2.92
N LEU A 160 1.51 21.69 -2.02
CA LEU A 160 2.36 20.54 -2.31
C LEU A 160 1.55 19.24 -2.25
N ILE A 161 1.93 18.27 -3.09
CA ILE A 161 1.46 16.90 -2.98
C ILE A 161 2.03 16.32 -1.68
N ASP A 162 1.14 15.82 -0.82
CA ASP A 162 1.52 15.28 0.50
C ASP A 162 2.35 16.25 1.37
N ALA A 163 1.83 17.46 1.62
CA ALA A 163 2.48 18.48 2.47
C ALA A 163 2.73 18.05 3.94
N LYS A 164 2.51 16.78 4.30
CA LYS A 164 3.02 16.16 5.51
C LYS A 164 4.04 15.09 5.16
N SER A 165 5.27 15.50 4.81
CA SER A 165 6.54 14.85 5.18
C SER A 165 7.63 15.17 4.15
N THR A 166 8.44 16.19 4.44
CA THR A 166 9.86 16.15 4.04
C THR A 166 10.65 15.42 5.12
N LYS A 167 10.41 14.11 5.26
CA LYS A 167 11.43 13.18 5.74
C LYS A 167 11.52 12.04 4.74
N ASN A 168 12.63 12.04 4.01
CA ASN A 168 13.05 11.00 3.07
C ASN A 168 12.90 9.62 3.71
N ILE A 169 11.98 8.81 3.19
CA ILE A 169 11.98 7.36 3.41
C ILE A 169 11.86 6.69 2.05
N THR A 170 13.00 6.25 1.56
CA THR A 170 13.16 5.32 0.45
C THR A 170 12.69 3.94 0.92
N GLY A 171 11.52 3.52 0.46
CA GLY A 171 10.99 2.19 0.73
C GLY A 171 9.50 2.14 0.39
N ASN A 172 9.15 1.34 -0.61
CA ASN A 172 7.83 1.26 -1.23
C ASN A 172 6.71 1.08 -0.16
N PRO A 173 5.96 2.14 0.20
CA PRO A 173 4.94 2.06 1.24
C PRO A 173 3.60 1.67 0.62
N LYS A 174 3.03 0.56 1.09
CA LYS A 174 1.64 0.22 0.80
C LYS A 174 0.75 1.05 1.73
N GLU A 175 0.32 2.20 1.26
CA GLU A 175 -0.49 3.16 2.03
C GLU A 175 -1.96 2.72 2.03
N LEU A 176 -2.53 2.51 3.22
CA LEU A 176 -3.95 2.21 3.39
C LEU A 176 -4.61 3.35 4.17
N ILE A 177 -5.54 4.05 3.51
CA ILE A 177 -6.27 5.19 4.07
C ILE A 177 -7.54 4.67 4.74
N VAL A 178 -7.70 4.92 6.05
CA VAL A 178 -8.85 4.43 6.82
C VAL A 178 -9.56 5.57 7.53
N ALA A 179 -10.89 5.61 7.45
CA ALA A 179 -11.72 6.64 8.10
C ALA A 179 -11.70 6.51 9.63
N ARG A 180 -11.41 7.59 10.34
CA ARG A 180 -11.32 7.70 11.81
C ARG A 180 -12.62 7.34 12.51
N SER A 181 -13.77 7.63 11.90
CA SER A 181 -15.08 7.19 12.41
C SER A 181 -15.25 5.67 12.34
N TYR A 182 -14.70 5.02 11.31
CA TYR A 182 -14.70 3.57 11.16
C TYR A 182 -13.79 2.92 12.22
N VAL A 183 -12.59 3.47 12.43
CA VAL A 183 -11.67 3.01 13.47
C VAL A 183 -12.29 3.14 14.86
N LYS A 184 -12.88 4.30 15.18
CA LYS A 184 -13.54 4.56 16.47
C LYS A 184 -14.71 3.61 16.75
N ASN A 185 -15.51 3.27 15.73
CA ASN A 185 -16.65 2.37 15.91
C ASN A 185 -16.22 0.90 16.07
N LYS A 186 -15.12 0.47 15.45
CA LYS A 186 -14.59 -0.89 15.60
C LYS A 186 -13.80 -1.08 16.90
N LEU A 187 -13.17 -0.03 17.41
CA LEU A 187 -12.40 -0.06 18.66
C LEU A 187 -13.27 0.07 19.93
N LYS A 188 -14.51 0.58 19.84
CA LYS A 188 -15.46 0.56 20.97
C LYS A 188 -15.68 -0.84 21.56
N ASP A 189 -15.62 -1.87 20.72
CA ASP A 189 -15.65 -3.28 21.14
C ASP A 189 -14.21 -3.81 21.31
N VAL A 190 -13.44 -3.24 22.24
CA VAL A 190 -12.05 -3.65 22.54
C VAL A 190 -11.96 -5.17 22.76
N SER A 191 -12.97 -5.77 23.39
CA SER A 191 -13.06 -7.21 23.62
C SER A 191 -13.13 -8.04 22.33
N LYS A 192 -13.85 -7.56 21.29
CA LYS A 192 -13.90 -8.24 19.99
C LYS A 192 -12.58 -8.10 19.25
N VAL A 193 -11.96 -6.92 19.31
CA VAL A 193 -10.66 -6.68 18.68
C VAL A 193 -9.57 -7.54 19.35
N ALA A 194 -9.55 -7.63 20.69
CA ALA A 194 -8.64 -8.49 21.44
C ALA A 194 -8.87 -9.98 21.16
N SER A 195 -10.12 -10.43 20.97
CA SER A 195 -10.42 -11.81 20.56
C SER A 195 -10.06 -12.12 19.10
N SER A 196 -9.94 -11.08 18.26
CA SER A 196 -9.73 -11.23 16.82
C SER A 196 -8.27 -11.45 16.41
N VAL A 197 -7.34 -11.25 17.33
CA VAL A 197 -5.90 -11.44 17.11
C VAL A 197 -5.25 -12.10 18.33
N ARG A 198 -4.44 -13.14 18.10
CA ARG A 198 -3.56 -13.68 19.14
C ARG A 198 -2.14 -13.24 18.84
N ILE A 199 -1.55 -12.50 19.78
CA ILE A 199 -0.20 -11.95 19.68
C ILE A 199 0.61 -12.56 20.83
N VAL A 200 1.87 -12.92 20.58
CA VAL A 200 2.79 -13.43 21.61
C VAL A 200 4.17 -12.78 21.46
N PRO A 201 4.83 -12.38 22.56
CA PRO A 201 6.23 -11.96 22.51
C PRO A 201 7.09 -13.07 21.93
N GLN A 202 7.89 -12.74 20.92
CA GLN A 202 8.78 -13.70 20.28
C GLN A 202 10.09 -13.02 19.87
N THR A 203 11.18 -13.76 20.03
CA THR A 203 12.50 -13.35 19.56
C THR A 203 12.84 -14.13 18.29
N ARG A 204 13.15 -13.43 17.19
CA ARG A 204 13.71 -14.03 15.96
C ARG A 204 15.12 -13.49 15.74
N GLY A 205 16.13 -14.34 15.91
CA GLY A 205 17.53 -13.94 15.87
C GLY A 205 17.85 -12.91 16.96
N LYS A 206 18.34 -11.73 16.57
CA LYS A 206 18.63 -10.61 17.49
C LYS A 206 17.44 -9.66 17.72
N THR A 207 16.32 -9.89 17.04
CA THR A 207 15.17 -8.97 17.04
C THR A 207 14.07 -9.51 17.95
N ARG A 208 13.75 -8.76 19.01
CA ARG A 208 12.54 -9.00 19.82
C ARG A 208 11.36 -8.27 19.21
N GLY A 209 10.21 -8.92 19.23
CA GLY A 209 8.98 -8.39 18.68
C GLY A 209 7.74 -9.08 19.23
N LEU A 210 6.59 -8.64 18.76
CA LEU A 210 5.31 -9.28 18.99
C LEU A 210 4.92 -10.08 17.75
N TYR A 211 4.74 -11.39 17.88
CA TYR A 211 4.39 -12.28 16.77
C TYR A 211 2.88 -12.49 16.68
N VAL A 212 2.32 -12.32 15.47
CA VAL A 212 0.91 -12.55 15.18
C VAL A 212 0.68 -14.05 14.94
N GLN A 213 0.29 -14.76 15.99
CA GLN A 213 0.05 -16.21 15.96
C GLN A 213 -1.23 -16.56 15.21
N SER A 214 -2.29 -15.78 15.43
CA SER A 214 -3.55 -15.90 14.68
C SER A 214 -4.17 -14.52 14.47
N LEU A 215 -4.88 -14.40 13.36
CA LEU A 215 -5.60 -13.18 12.99
C LEU A 215 -6.86 -13.59 12.23
N GLN A 216 -8.02 -13.11 12.69
CA GLN A 216 -9.29 -13.35 12.01
C GLN A 216 -9.37 -12.54 10.72
N THR A 217 -9.83 -13.17 9.64
CA THR A 217 -9.88 -12.59 8.28
C THR A 217 -10.86 -11.42 8.15
N GLN A 218 -11.86 -11.32 9.04
CA GLN A 218 -12.83 -10.21 9.10
C GLN A 218 -12.47 -9.15 10.16
N SER A 219 -11.25 -9.23 10.71
CA SER A 219 -10.82 -8.28 11.73
C SER A 219 -10.36 -6.97 11.11
N PHE A 220 -10.56 -5.89 11.85
CA PHE A 220 -10.05 -4.56 11.50
C PHE A 220 -8.53 -4.56 11.21
N LEU A 221 -7.76 -5.33 11.99
CA LEU A 221 -6.31 -5.49 11.81
C LEU A 221 -5.97 -6.21 10.50
N TYR A 222 -6.79 -7.17 10.07
CA TYR A 222 -6.63 -7.84 8.78
C TYR A 222 -6.92 -6.89 7.62
N ASP A 223 -7.99 -6.09 7.70
CA ASP A 223 -8.29 -5.06 6.70
C ASP A 223 -7.17 -4.04 6.59
N MET A 224 -6.55 -3.70 7.72
CA MET A 224 -5.39 -2.82 7.78
C MET A 224 -4.12 -3.42 7.14
N GLY A 225 -4.12 -4.69 6.76
CA GLY A 225 -2.98 -5.30 6.09
C GLY A 225 -2.04 -6.07 7.01
N LEU A 226 -2.36 -6.20 8.30
CA LEU A 226 -1.70 -7.16 9.18
C LEU A 226 -2.07 -8.58 8.75
N ARG A 227 -1.15 -9.53 8.90
CA ARG A 227 -1.35 -10.93 8.51
C ARG A 227 -0.84 -11.85 9.61
N LYS A 228 -1.38 -13.08 9.63
CA LYS A 228 -0.82 -14.16 10.43
C LYS A 228 0.64 -14.38 10.02
N GLY A 229 1.52 -14.54 11.00
CA GLY A 229 2.95 -14.75 10.77
C GLY A 229 3.80 -13.47 10.78
N ASP A 230 3.17 -12.30 10.93
CA ASP A 230 3.90 -11.04 11.07
C ASP A 230 4.61 -10.96 12.43
N LEU A 231 5.84 -10.46 12.43
CA LEU A 231 6.55 -10.08 13.64
C LEU A 231 6.61 -8.56 13.73
N LEU A 232 5.85 -7.98 14.64
CA LEU A 232 5.80 -6.55 14.92
C LEU A 232 7.02 -6.15 15.76
N ILE A 233 7.79 -5.16 15.31
CA ILE A 233 9.03 -4.74 15.99
C ILE A 233 8.90 -3.35 16.59
N LYS A 234 8.30 -2.42 15.85
CA LYS A 234 8.13 -1.02 16.29
C LYS A 234 6.80 -0.47 15.82
N ALA A 235 6.20 0.41 16.61
CA ALA A 235 5.13 1.31 16.21
C ALA A 235 5.56 2.74 16.47
N ASN A 236 5.43 3.66 15.50
CA ASN A 236 5.80 5.08 15.65
C ASN A 236 7.19 5.32 16.25
N GLY A 237 8.13 4.41 15.99
CA GLY A 237 9.49 4.45 16.55
C GLY A 237 9.65 3.78 17.91
N THR A 238 8.58 3.49 18.65
CA THR A 238 8.63 2.77 19.93
C THR A 238 8.75 1.25 19.71
N PRO A 239 9.73 0.57 20.32
CA PRO A 239 9.84 -0.90 20.27
C PRO A 239 8.61 -1.59 20.87
N LEU A 240 8.21 -2.70 20.25
CA LEU A 240 7.13 -3.56 20.71
C LEU A 240 7.73 -4.88 21.18
N THR A 241 7.86 -5.06 22.49
CA THR A 241 8.56 -6.22 23.07
C THR A 241 7.73 -7.01 24.06
N SER A 242 6.64 -6.42 24.57
CA SER A 242 5.79 -6.99 25.61
C SER A 242 4.31 -6.85 25.30
N PHE A 243 3.47 -7.60 26.01
CA PHE A 243 2.01 -7.48 25.92
C PHE A 243 1.49 -6.08 26.29
N GLY A 244 2.14 -5.39 27.24
CA GLY A 244 1.79 -4.02 27.59
C GLY A 244 1.94 -3.06 26.41
N ASP A 245 2.89 -3.32 25.52
CA ASP A 245 3.13 -2.53 24.31
C ASP A 245 2.03 -2.74 23.25
N ALA A 246 1.31 -3.86 23.29
CA ALA A 246 0.17 -4.10 22.40
C ALA A 246 -1.03 -3.22 22.77
N ALA A 247 -1.25 -2.99 24.07
CA ALA A 247 -2.34 -2.12 24.55
C ALA A 247 -2.07 -0.64 24.21
N SER A 248 -0.81 -0.20 24.33
CA SER A 248 -0.42 1.15 23.93
C SER A 248 -0.54 1.35 22.42
N LEU A 249 -0.23 0.33 21.62
CA LEU A 249 -0.44 0.34 20.17
C LEU A 249 -1.92 0.54 19.78
N MET A 250 -2.85 -0.15 20.46
CA MET A 250 -4.29 0.05 20.24
C MET A 250 -4.73 1.48 20.58
N SER A 251 -4.23 2.01 21.69
CA SER A 251 -4.52 3.39 22.11
C SER A 251 -3.95 4.43 21.13
N MET A 252 -2.81 4.13 20.50
CA MET A 252 -2.19 4.98 19.47
C MET A 252 -2.99 4.96 18.17
N LEU A 253 -3.48 3.77 17.76
CA LEU A 253 -4.35 3.61 16.60
C LEU A 253 -5.66 4.40 16.72
N GLU A 254 -6.15 4.73 17.93
CA GLU A 254 -7.34 5.56 18.09
C GLU A 254 -7.11 7.05 17.81
N LYS A 255 -5.90 7.55 18.06
CA LYS A 255 -5.63 8.98 18.22
C LYS A 255 -4.83 9.58 17.07
N ASN A 256 -3.87 8.84 16.50
CA ASN A 256 -2.87 9.36 15.59
C ASN A 256 -2.63 8.44 14.38
N ASP A 257 -1.98 8.95 13.34
CA ASP A 257 -1.40 8.11 12.30
C ASP A 257 -0.36 7.16 12.93
N VAL A 258 -0.39 5.89 12.53
CA VAL A 258 0.47 4.84 13.09
C VAL A 258 1.32 4.22 11.97
N SER A 259 2.64 4.33 12.10
CA SER A 259 3.61 3.61 11.28
C SER A 259 4.11 2.38 12.03
N LEU A 260 3.95 1.21 11.44
CA LEU A 260 4.22 -0.07 12.06
C LEU A 260 5.31 -0.81 11.28
N ASN A 261 6.43 -1.07 11.93
CA ASN A 261 7.52 -1.84 11.35
C ASN A 261 7.33 -3.31 11.70
N ILE A 262 7.21 -4.14 10.67
CA ILE A 262 7.00 -5.59 10.78
C ILE A 262 8.07 -6.36 10.01
N ILE A 263 8.28 -7.62 10.37
CA ILE A 263 8.93 -8.61 9.51
C ILE A 263 7.88 -9.60 9.03
N ARG A 264 7.78 -9.74 7.71
CA ARG A 264 6.91 -10.71 7.03
C ARG A 264 7.74 -11.56 6.09
N ASN A 265 7.66 -12.88 6.22
CA ASN A 265 8.45 -13.83 5.42
C ASN A 265 9.96 -13.50 5.41
N GLY A 266 10.49 -13.05 6.55
CA GLY A 266 11.90 -12.67 6.71
C GLY A 266 12.27 -11.29 6.16
N LYS A 267 11.35 -10.55 5.54
CA LYS A 267 11.59 -9.21 5.00
C LYS A 267 10.97 -8.14 5.88
N SER A 268 11.71 -7.06 6.15
CA SER A 268 11.20 -5.89 6.86
C SER A 268 10.23 -5.10 5.97
N GLN A 269 9.07 -4.74 6.51
CA GLN A 269 8.04 -3.93 5.87
C GLN A 269 7.54 -2.87 6.85
N THR A 270 7.13 -1.72 6.32
CA THR A 270 6.49 -0.67 7.09
C THR A 270 5.05 -0.51 6.62
N LEU A 271 4.09 -0.71 7.54
CA LEU A 271 2.68 -0.45 7.31
C LEU A 271 2.35 0.91 7.90
N THR A 272 1.84 1.83 7.09
CA THR A 272 1.44 3.16 7.57
C THR A 272 -0.09 3.26 7.54
N PHE A 273 -0.66 3.51 8.71
CA PHE A 273 -2.09 3.71 8.92
C PHE A 273 -2.34 5.20 9.09
N ARG A 274 -3.04 5.81 8.13
CA ARG A 274 -3.51 7.19 8.26
C ARG A 274 -4.97 7.18 8.68
N LEU A 275 -5.27 7.78 9.83
CA LEU A 275 -6.62 7.88 10.37
C LEU A 275 -7.28 9.18 9.91
N LYS A 276 -8.36 9.07 9.14
CA LYS A 276 -9.03 10.20 8.48
C LYS A 276 -10.31 10.67 9.18
#